data_AF-A0A354TGE6-F1
#
_entry.id   AF-A0A354TGE6-F1
#
_cell.length_a   1.000
_cell.length_b   1.000
_cell.length_c   1.000
_cell.angle_alpha   90.00
_cell.angle_beta   90.00
_cell.angle_gamma   90.00
#
_symmetry.space_group_name_H-M   'P 1'
#
loop_
_entity.id
_entity.type
_entity.pdbx_description
1 polymer ?
#
loop_
_entity_poly.entity_id
_entity_poly.type
_entity_poly.pdbx_seq_one_letter_code
_entity_poly.pdbx_strand_id
1 'polypeptide(L)'
;MIVKEAELDPRHQALWKKALISAERKNWEYVIDQLLPIVIANVGFIDGRKLLRSAESEASGGSGGKKFSFGLGGFKPSSKKEPAEAIADMEENVFRKDPFNLNANEQLYEIAMKMHFPELAAFALETIRAGHPENTKHMHKLAQHYMAHEQPELASEVYRLIVKANPRDMEAMKGEKDAAARTSILRQGWGGDNFRNAMKDGGEAAKLEMLSRQGMTQEQMEQFLAETIAQYNADQSDIMIVKRMSDLYEKLGQIESALMFYDYALTLNPGDVALQRKVEIIRDKVQDQQIEDFEREIEANPGAPDIEEKRAQVAEIRRQRSSVVINEAKSRVDRNPTDKTLRYELGQAYFNAGMFTEAIPELQQAKSNPNMRIKAILLLGRCFERKNMNDLAKTSLLEASKELLIMDAIKKEVLYELAHVLEKMGDKPGSLDALKEIYNADYGYKDVAKRVESSYS
;
A
#
# COMPACT_ATOMS: atom_id res chain seq x y z
N MET A 1 -21.49 -25.57 -17.70
CA MET A 1 -22.81 -25.53 -17.03
C MET A 1 -23.18 -24.14 -16.54
N ILE A 2 -22.22 -23.24 -16.29
CA ILE A 2 -22.52 -21.84 -15.99
C ILE A 2 -23.27 -21.20 -17.16
N VAL A 3 -24.34 -20.47 -16.87
CA VAL A 3 -25.10 -19.66 -17.82
C VAL A 3 -24.85 -18.20 -17.46
N LYS A 4 -24.44 -17.38 -18.44
CA LYS A 4 -24.24 -15.93 -18.29
C LYS A 4 -25.52 -15.18 -18.65
N GLU A 5 -25.65 -13.93 -18.21
CA GLU A 5 -26.80 -13.07 -18.54
C GLU A 5 -27.12 -13.04 -20.04
N ALA A 6 -26.09 -12.91 -20.89
CA ALA A 6 -26.24 -12.83 -22.34
C ALA A 6 -26.77 -14.12 -22.98
N GLU A 7 -26.68 -15.26 -22.28
CA GLU A 7 -27.08 -16.59 -22.75
C GLU A 7 -28.52 -16.93 -22.33
N LEU A 8 -29.13 -16.13 -21.45
CA LEU A 8 -30.55 -16.26 -21.12
C LEU A 8 -31.42 -15.92 -22.34
N ASP A 9 -32.58 -16.58 -22.47
CA ASP A 9 -33.54 -16.18 -23.49
C ASP A 9 -34.07 -14.75 -23.24
N PRO A 10 -34.60 -14.06 -24.28
CA PRO A 10 -35.01 -12.66 -24.16
C PRO A 10 -36.03 -12.38 -23.05
N ARG A 11 -36.89 -13.36 -22.72
CA ARG A 11 -37.87 -13.21 -21.64
C ARG A 11 -37.15 -13.24 -20.29
N HIS A 12 -36.23 -14.19 -20.07
CA HIS A 12 -35.44 -14.23 -18.84
C HIS A 12 -34.47 -13.04 -18.70
N GLN A 13 -33.88 -12.55 -19.79
CA GLN A 13 -33.09 -11.30 -19.76
C GLN A 13 -33.92 -10.09 -19.30
N ALA A 14 -35.17 -9.98 -19.78
CA ALA A 14 -36.06 -8.91 -19.37
C ALA A 14 -36.46 -9.02 -17.88
N LEU A 15 -36.68 -10.25 -17.37
CA LEU A 15 -36.94 -10.49 -15.96
C LEU A 15 -35.72 -10.17 -15.09
N TRP A 16 -34.52 -10.55 -15.53
CA TRP A 16 -33.26 -10.23 -14.85
C TRP A 16 -33.04 -8.72 -14.70
N LYS A 17 -33.22 -7.95 -15.78
CA LYS A 17 -33.12 -6.48 -15.73
C LYS A 17 -34.13 -5.86 -14.76
N LYS A 18 -35.37 -6.37 -14.75
CA LYS A 18 -36.40 -5.92 -13.79
C LYS A 18 -36.01 -6.25 -12.35
N ALA A 19 -35.44 -7.44 -12.11
CA ALA A 19 -34.97 -7.85 -10.80
C ALA A 19 -33.85 -6.92 -10.30
N LEU A 20 -32.85 -6.60 -11.14
CA LEU A 20 -31.77 -5.67 -10.79
C LEU A 20 -32.28 -4.28 -10.40
N ILE A 21 -33.14 -3.68 -11.22
CA ILE A 21 -33.74 -2.36 -10.94
C ILE A 21 -34.57 -2.39 -9.64
N SER A 22 -35.24 -3.51 -9.37
CA SER A 22 -36.07 -3.65 -8.18
C SER A 22 -35.26 -3.92 -6.92
N ALA A 23 -34.10 -4.57 -7.05
CA ALA A 23 -33.15 -4.77 -5.96
C ALA A 23 -32.56 -3.43 -5.49
N GLU A 24 -32.23 -2.51 -6.41
CA GLU A 24 -31.82 -1.14 -6.06
C GLU A 24 -32.89 -0.39 -5.23
N ARG A 25 -34.16 -0.68 -5.51
CA ARG A 25 -35.32 -0.13 -4.80
C ARG A 25 -35.69 -0.92 -3.53
N LYS A 26 -34.90 -1.95 -3.18
CA LYS A 26 -35.13 -2.85 -2.03
C LYS A 26 -36.51 -3.51 -2.03
N ASN A 27 -37.09 -3.74 -3.20
CA ASN A 27 -38.37 -4.42 -3.32
C ASN A 27 -38.16 -5.94 -3.40
N TRP A 28 -37.80 -6.55 -2.28
CA TRP A 28 -37.26 -7.91 -2.24
C TRP A 28 -38.24 -9.00 -2.65
N GLU A 29 -39.52 -8.92 -2.28
CA GLU A 29 -40.55 -9.88 -2.73
C GLU A 29 -40.69 -9.88 -4.26
N TYR A 30 -40.71 -8.69 -4.87
CA TYR A 30 -40.78 -8.59 -6.32
C TYR A 30 -39.50 -9.11 -7.00
N VAL A 31 -38.32 -8.88 -6.40
CA VAL A 31 -37.05 -9.45 -6.87
C VAL A 31 -37.13 -10.98 -6.87
N ILE A 32 -37.61 -11.60 -5.79
CA ILE A 32 -37.80 -13.06 -5.68
C ILE A 32 -38.73 -13.55 -6.80
N ASP A 33 -39.89 -12.92 -6.98
CA ASP A 33 -40.87 -13.31 -7.99
C ASP A 33 -40.32 -13.19 -9.42
N GLN A 34 -39.43 -12.23 -9.69
CA GLN A 34 -38.79 -12.10 -11.02
C GLN A 34 -37.66 -13.11 -11.22
N LEU A 35 -36.91 -13.47 -10.18
CA LEU A 35 -35.74 -14.35 -10.28
C LEU A 35 -36.08 -15.84 -10.24
N LEU A 36 -37.10 -16.23 -9.49
CA LEU A 36 -37.48 -17.64 -9.30
C LEU A 36 -37.72 -18.38 -10.64
N PRO A 37 -38.47 -17.82 -11.61
CA PRO A 37 -38.65 -18.47 -12.92
C PRO A 37 -37.33 -18.66 -13.68
N ILE A 38 -36.38 -17.71 -13.54
CA ILE A 38 -35.09 -17.74 -14.24
C ILE A 38 -34.23 -18.88 -13.68
N VAL A 39 -34.09 -18.98 -12.36
CA VAL A 39 -33.21 -19.97 -11.72
C VAL A 39 -33.80 -21.38 -11.79
N ILE A 40 -35.13 -21.53 -11.83
CA ILE A 40 -35.77 -22.83 -12.06
C ILE A 40 -35.49 -23.30 -13.49
N ALA A 41 -35.63 -22.43 -14.47
CA ALA A 41 -35.38 -22.77 -15.88
C ALA A 41 -33.88 -22.96 -16.18
N ASN A 42 -33.00 -22.25 -15.47
CA ASN A 42 -31.56 -22.23 -15.74
C ASN A 42 -30.78 -22.62 -14.49
N VAL A 43 -30.50 -23.92 -14.34
CA VAL A 43 -29.72 -24.45 -13.21
C VAL A 43 -28.37 -23.72 -13.07
N GLY A 44 -27.75 -23.42 -14.22
CA GLY A 44 -26.46 -22.77 -14.36
C GLY A 44 -26.37 -21.27 -14.07
N PHE A 45 -27.50 -20.58 -13.85
CA PHE A 45 -27.50 -19.13 -13.67
C PHE A 45 -27.17 -18.72 -12.22
N ILE A 46 -25.89 -18.86 -11.87
CA ILE A 46 -25.38 -18.66 -10.49
C ILE A 46 -25.57 -17.21 -10.01
N ASP A 47 -25.38 -16.21 -10.88
CA ASP A 47 -25.56 -14.79 -10.49
C ASP A 47 -27.02 -14.51 -10.07
N GLY A 48 -27.98 -15.10 -10.80
CA GLY A 48 -29.39 -15.05 -10.42
C GLY A 48 -29.66 -15.72 -9.07
N ARG A 49 -29.04 -16.88 -8.81
CA ARG A 49 -29.18 -17.58 -7.51
C ARG A 49 -28.60 -16.78 -6.35
N LYS A 50 -27.44 -16.14 -6.53
CA LYS A 50 -26.83 -15.27 -5.52
C LYS A 50 -27.74 -14.09 -5.18
N LEU A 51 -28.28 -13.41 -6.19
CA LEU A 51 -29.21 -12.31 -5.96
C LEU A 51 -30.53 -12.79 -5.34
N LEU A 52 -31.06 -13.93 -5.81
CA LEU A 52 -32.26 -14.55 -5.24
C LEU A 52 -32.04 -14.83 -3.76
N ARG A 53 -30.94 -15.49 -3.39
CA ARG A 53 -30.62 -15.82 -2.00
C ARG A 53 -30.52 -14.58 -1.11
N SER A 54 -29.90 -13.52 -1.63
CA SER A 54 -29.85 -12.23 -0.94
C SER A 54 -31.25 -11.65 -0.74
N ALA A 55 -32.10 -11.67 -1.78
CA ALA A 55 -33.46 -11.15 -1.70
C ALA A 55 -34.34 -11.96 -0.73
N GLU A 56 -34.25 -13.29 -0.73
CA GLU A 56 -34.95 -14.17 0.21
C GLU A 56 -34.51 -13.92 1.67
N SER A 57 -33.23 -13.67 1.89
CA SER A 57 -32.69 -13.30 3.21
C SER A 57 -33.24 -11.95 3.69
N GLU A 58 -33.33 -10.97 2.80
CA GLU A 58 -33.87 -9.65 3.13
C GLU A 58 -35.39 -9.69 3.37
N ALA A 59 -36.14 -10.41 2.52
CA ALA A 59 -37.59 -10.58 2.64
C ALA A 59 -38.01 -11.34 3.91
N SER A 60 -37.21 -12.32 4.35
CA SER A 60 -37.46 -13.09 5.58
C SER A 60 -37.12 -12.33 6.88
N GLY A 61 -36.67 -11.06 6.78
CA GLY A 61 -36.46 -10.16 7.91
C GLY A 61 -35.00 -9.97 8.32
N GLY A 62 -34.06 -10.13 7.38
CA GLY A 62 -32.72 -9.54 7.46
C GLY A 62 -32.02 -9.78 8.80
N SER A 63 -31.80 -11.03 9.18
CA SER A 63 -30.87 -11.38 10.25
C SER A 63 -30.52 -12.87 10.18
N GLY A 64 -29.26 -13.17 9.88
CA GLY A 64 -28.65 -14.50 10.03
C GLY A 64 -28.55 -14.93 11.49
N GLY A 65 -29.68 -14.94 12.21
CA GLY A 65 -29.72 -15.35 13.61
C GLY A 65 -31.01 -14.94 14.30
N LYS A 66 -31.74 -15.94 14.80
CA LYS A 66 -32.90 -15.89 15.72
C LYS A 66 -34.30 -15.79 15.08
N LYS A 67 -34.64 -16.78 14.27
CA LYS A 67 -35.89 -17.51 14.49
C LYS A 67 -35.58 -19.01 14.50
N PHE A 68 -35.46 -19.58 15.70
CA PHE A 68 -35.52 -21.03 15.87
C PHE A 68 -36.91 -21.48 15.43
N SER A 69 -37.07 -21.80 14.15
CA SER A 69 -38.18 -22.64 13.71
C SER A 69 -37.73 -24.08 13.94
N PHE A 70 -38.12 -24.64 15.07
CA PHE A 70 -38.15 -26.10 15.26
C PHE A 70 -39.31 -26.65 14.41
N GLY A 71 -39.20 -26.47 13.09
CA GLY A 71 -40.12 -27.00 12.10
C GLY A 71 -39.75 -28.46 11.87
N LEU A 72 -40.39 -29.34 12.64
CA LEU A 72 -40.35 -30.79 12.51
C LEU A 72 -41.03 -31.27 11.21
N GLY A 73 -40.61 -30.71 10.07
CA GLY A 73 -41.11 -31.01 8.74
C GLY A 73 -39.93 -31.36 7.85
N GLY A 74 -39.42 -32.59 8.02
CA GLY A 74 -38.37 -33.12 7.17
C GLY A 74 -38.83 -33.11 5.72
N PHE A 75 -38.38 -32.13 4.95
CA PHE A 75 -38.43 -32.19 3.51
C PHE A 75 -37.48 -33.31 3.08
N LYS A 76 -38.05 -34.52 2.91
CA LYS A 76 -37.41 -35.62 2.20
C LYS A 76 -37.94 -35.56 0.77
N PRO A 77 -37.22 -34.95 -0.18
CA PRO A 77 -37.58 -35.14 -1.57
C PRO A 77 -37.44 -36.64 -1.87
N SER A 78 -38.45 -37.17 -2.54
CA SER A 78 -38.46 -38.54 -3.03
C SER A 78 -37.16 -38.84 -3.76
N SER A 79 -36.51 -39.96 -3.45
CA SER A 79 -35.28 -40.44 -4.08
C SER A 79 -35.41 -40.77 -5.58
N LYS A 80 -36.52 -40.38 -6.22
CA LYS A 80 -36.86 -40.60 -7.62
C LYS A 80 -36.95 -39.32 -8.47
N LYS A 81 -36.81 -38.12 -7.89
CA LYS A 81 -36.88 -36.87 -8.67
C LYS A 81 -35.57 -36.64 -9.44
N GLU A 82 -35.69 -36.10 -10.65
CA GLU A 82 -34.54 -35.65 -11.44
C GLU A 82 -33.81 -34.51 -10.69
N PRO A 83 -32.47 -34.40 -10.81
CA PRO A 83 -31.68 -33.39 -10.09
C PRO A 83 -32.19 -31.96 -10.26
N ALA A 84 -32.57 -31.55 -11.47
CA ALA A 84 -33.08 -30.21 -11.75
C ALA A 84 -34.45 -29.94 -11.09
N GLU A 85 -35.33 -30.95 -11.07
CA GLU A 85 -36.64 -30.84 -10.41
C GLU A 85 -36.49 -30.74 -8.89
N ALA A 86 -35.55 -31.49 -8.31
CA ALA A 86 -35.25 -31.41 -6.89
C ALA A 86 -34.69 -30.03 -6.51
N ILE A 87 -33.83 -29.44 -7.34
CA ILE A 87 -33.32 -28.07 -7.14
C ILE A 87 -34.47 -27.05 -7.22
N ALA A 88 -35.31 -27.13 -8.26
CA ALA A 88 -36.45 -26.21 -8.43
C ALA A 88 -37.41 -26.25 -7.24
N ASP A 89 -37.73 -27.45 -6.75
CA ASP A 89 -38.60 -27.67 -5.60
C ASP A 89 -38.02 -27.05 -4.32
N MET A 90 -36.69 -27.14 -4.11
CA MET A 90 -36.03 -26.47 -2.99
C MET A 90 -36.08 -24.94 -3.10
N GLU A 91 -35.83 -24.37 -4.28
CA GLU A 91 -35.90 -22.92 -4.51
C GLU A 91 -37.32 -22.38 -4.24
N GLU A 92 -38.36 -23.06 -4.74
CA GLU A 92 -39.74 -22.60 -4.59
C GLU A 92 -40.29 -22.79 -3.17
N ASN A 93 -40.04 -23.96 -2.57
CA ASN A 93 -40.77 -24.38 -1.37
C ASN A 93 -39.98 -24.29 -0.06
N VAL A 94 -38.65 -24.28 -0.14
CA VAL A 94 -37.77 -24.27 1.05
C VAL A 94 -37.07 -22.92 1.18
N PHE A 95 -36.27 -22.54 0.20
CA PHE A 95 -35.36 -21.41 0.30
C PHE A 95 -36.05 -20.05 0.36
N ARG A 96 -37.19 -19.89 -0.32
CA ARG A 96 -38.04 -18.71 -0.16
C ARG A 96 -38.44 -18.43 1.30
N LYS A 97 -38.60 -19.47 2.12
CA LYS A 97 -39.03 -19.35 3.54
C LYS A 97 -37.86 -19.38 4.52
N ASP A 98 -36.90 -20.25 4.27
CA ASP A 98 -35.70 -20.44 5.08
C ASP A 98 -34.48 -20.52 4.14
N PRO A 99 -33.93 -19.36 3.75
CA PRO A 99 -32.84 -19.30 2.76
C PRO A 99 -31.56 -19.94 3.29
N PHE A 100 -31.41 -20.06 4.61
CA PHE A 100 -30.25 -20.64 5.24
C PHE A 100 -30.51 -22.03 5.79
N ASN A 101 -31.57 -22.71 5.34
CA ASN A 101 -31.88 -24.05 5.80
C ASN A 101 -30.68 -25.00 5.59
N LEU A 102 -30.11 -25.50 6.69
CA LEU A 102 -28.87 -26.26 6.66
C LEU A 102 -29.00 -27.54 5.83
N ASN A 103 -30.08 -28.31 6.05
CA ASN A 103 -30.29 -29.59 5.40
C ASN A 103 -30.57 -29.43 3.90
N ALA A 104 -31.34 -28.43 3.50
CA ALA A 104 -31.62 -28.18 2.09
C ALA A 104 -30.38 -27.67 1.32
N ASN A 105 -29.55 -26.83 1.94
CA ASN A 105 -28.29 -26.42 1.31
C ASN A 105 -27.26 -27.57 1.26
N GLU A 106 -27.22 -28.45 2.27
CA GLU A 106 -26.38 -29.65 2.19
C GLU A 106 -26.86 -30.59 1.07
N GLN A 107 -28.17 -30.75 0.91
CA GLN A 107 -28.73 -31.50 -0.22
C GLN A 107 -28.44 -30.85 -1.58
N LEU A 108 -28.55 -29.53 -1.70
CA LEU A 108 -28.19 -28.80 -2.91
C LEU A 108 -26.71 -29.04 -3.27
N TYR A 109 -25.82 -29.04 -2.29
CA TYR A 109 -24.41 -29.40 -2.48
C TYR A 109 -24.27 -30.83 -3.02
N GLU A 110 -24.90 -31.83 -2.40
CA GLU A 110 -24.77 -33.23 -2.83
C GLU A 110 -25.34 -33.47 -4.24
N ILE A 111 -26.44 -32.80 -4.58
CA ILE A 111 -27.00 -32.84 -5.94
C ILE A 111 -26.03 -32.19 -6.94
N ALA A 112 -25.49 -31.02 -6.62
CA ALA A 112 -24.53 -30.31 -7.46
C ALA A 112 -23.26 -31.14 -7.70
N MET A 113 -22.75 -31.82 -6.68
CA MET A 113 -21.59 -32.72 -6.82
C MET A 113 -21.89 -33.92 -7.73
N LYS A 114 -23.09 -34.53 -7.61
CA LYS A 114 -23.52 -35.61 -8.53
C LYS A 114 -23.71 -35.13 -9.96
N MET A 115 -24.10 -33.87 -10.15
CA MET A 115 -24.20 -33.24 -11.45
C MET A 115 -22.84 -32.80 -12.00
N HIS A 116 -21.73 -32.96 -11.25
CA HIS A 116 -20.42 -32.42 -11.58
C HIS A 116 -20.45 -30.90 -11.80
N PHE A 117 -21.22 -30.17 -10.99
CA PHE A 117 -21.37 -28.72 -11.08
C PHE A 117 -20.77 -28.02 -9.84
N PRO A 118 -19.44 -27.80 -9.82
CA PRO A 118 -18.72 -27.36 -8.63
C PRO A 118 -19.08 -25.94 -8.18
N GLU A 119 -19.51 -25.06 -9.08
CA GLU A 119 -19.90 -23.70 -8.73
C GLU A 119 -21.22 -23.66 -7.94
N LEU A 120 -22.17 -24.54 -8.30
CA LEU A 120 -23.42 -24.68 -7.56
C LEU A 120 -23.19 -25.33 -6.19
N ALA A 121 -22.27 -26.29 -6.12
CA ALA A 121 -21.84 -26.91 -4.87
C ALA A 121 -21.19 -25.86 -3.93
N ALA A 122 -20.29 -25.03 -4.45
CA ALA A 122 -19.68 -23.93 -3.70
C ALA A 122 -20.74 -22.93 -3.22
N PHE A 123 -21.68 -22.53 -4.10
CA PHE A 123 -22.79 -21.64 -3.74
C PHE A 123 -23.62 -22.16 -2.57
N ALA A 124 -23.94 -23.46 -2.55
CA ALA A 124 -24.71 -24.07 -1.47
C ALA A 124 -23.96 -24.01 -0.12
N LEU A 125 -22.67 -24.34 -0.11
CA LEU A 125 -21.83 -24.28 1.09
C LEU A 125 -21.57 -22.84 1.57
N GLU A 126 -21.40 -21.89 0.65
CA GLU A 126 -21.31 -20.46 0.95
C GLU A 126 -22.61 -19.94 1.59
N THR A 127 -23.76 -20.42 1.12
CA THR A 127 -25.07 -20.11 1.70
C THR A 127 -25.17 -20.63 3.14
N ILE A 128 -24.68 -21.85 3.42
CA ILE A 128 -24.59 -22.37 4.79
C ILE A 128 -23.70 -21.48 5.66
N ARG A 129 -22.51 -21.11 5.18
CA ARG A 129 -21.57 -20.26 5.91
C ARG A 129 -22.18 -18.90 6.25
N ALA A 130 -22.93 -18.30 5.32
CA ALA A 130 -23.58 -17.01 5.54
C ALA A 130 -24.65 -17.06 6.64
N GLY A 131 -25.42 -18.14 6.72
CA GLY A 131 -26.49 -18.29 7.71
C GLY A 131 -26.08 -18.92 9.03
N HIS A 132 -24.99 -19.71 9.04
CA HIS A 132 -24.47 -20.45 10.21
C HIS A 132 -22.95 -20.24 10.33
N PRO A 133 -22.49 -19.00 10.62
CA PRO A 133 -21.06 -18.65 10.62
C PRO A 133 -20.24 -19.37 11.70
N GLU A 134 -20.87 -19.98 12.70
CA GLU A 134 -20.23 -20.80 13.74
C GLU A 134 -20.07 -22.27 13.33
N ASN A 135 -20.67 -22.70 12.22
CA ASN A 135 -20.65 -24.09 11.76
C ASN A 135 -19.33 -24.44 11.06
N THR A 136 -18.28 -24.63 11.87
CA THR A 136 -16.93 -24.94 11.39
C THR A 136 -16.86 -26.21 10.54
N LYS A 137 -17.72 -27.20 10.80
CA LYS A 137 -17.81 -28.43 9.99
C LYS A 137 -18.08 -28.13 8.51
N HIS A 138 -19.05 -27.27 8.21
CA HIS A 138 -19.39 -26.94 6.82
C HIS A 138 -18.40 -25.95 6.20
N MET A 139 -17.77 -25.09 7.03
CA MET A 139 -16.67 -24.25 6.55
C MET A 139 -15.45 -25.10 6.14
N HIS A 140 -15.13 -26.16 6.88
CA HIS A 140 -14.10 -27.12 6.45
C HIS A 140 -14.46 -27.78 5.12
N LYS A 141 -15.71 -28.23 4.96
CA LYS A 141 -16.23 -28.80 3.70
C LYS A 141 -16.10 -27.79 2.54
N LEU A 142 -16.39 -26.52 2.78
CA LEU A 142 -16.25 -25.43 1.79
C LEU A 142 -14.79 -25.18 1.40
N ALA A 143 -13.89 -25.07 2.39
CA ALA A 143 -12.48 -24.86 2.12
C ALA A 143 -11.85 -26.04 1.36
N GLN A 144 -12.21 -27.27 1.72
CA GLN A 144 -11.79 -28.48 1.02
C GLN A 144 -12.35 -28.53 -0.42
N HIS A 145 -13.61 -28.13 -0.61
CA HIS A 145 -14.22 -27.99 -1.94
C HIS A 145 -13.41 -27.02 -2.81
N TYR A 146 -13.08 -25.84 -2.29
CA TYR A 146 -12.25 -24.87 -3.01
C TYR A 146 -10.85 -25.41 -3.34
N MET A 147 -10.22 -26.14 -2.42
CA MET A 147 -8.92 -26.78 -2.66
C MET A 147 -8.99 -27.86 -3.76
N ALA A 148 -10.08 -28.63 -3.80
CA ALA A 148 -10.29 -29.68 -4.80
C ALA A 148 -10.54 -29.13 -6.21
N HIS A 149 -11.01 -27.89 -6.31
CA HIS A 149 -11.33 -27.21 -7.57
C HIS A 149 -10.36 -26.07 -7.91
N GLU A 150 -9.12 -26.15 -7.44
CA GLU A 150 -8.03 -25.23 -7.78
C GLU A 150 -8.32 -23.75 -7.47
N GLN A 151 -9.07 -23.49 -6.39
CA GLN A 151 -9.37 -22.14 -5.88
C GLN A 151 -8.73 -21.91 -4.50
N PRO A 152 -7.39 -21.99 -4.38
CA PRO A 152 -6.69 -21.94 -3.09
C PRO A 152 -6.83 -20.59 -2.38
N GLU A 153 -7.09 -19.49 -3.10
CA GLU A 153 -7.31 -18.17 -2.52
C GLU A 153 -8.58 -18.15 -1.66
N LEU A 154 -9.69 -18.65 -2.22
CA LEU A 154 -10.99 -18.73 -1.53
C LEU A 154 -10.91 -19.73 -0.36
N ALA A 155 -10.21 -20.85 -0.55
CA ALA A 155 -9.98 -21.80 0.54
C ALA A 155 -9.24 -21.16 1.72
N SER A 156 -8.20 -20.36 1.45
CA SER A 156 -7.41 -19.67 2.49
C SER A 156 -8.27 -18.66 3.27
N GLU A 157 -9.18 -17.94 2.61
CA GLU A 157 -10.16 -17.07 3.27
C GLU A 157 -11.09 -17.84 4.20
N VAL A 158 -11.64 -18.96 3.76
CA VAL A 158 -12.53 -19.77 4.59
C VAL A 158 -11.79 -20.37 5.78
N TYR A 159 -10.58 -20.91 5.59
CA TYR A 159 -9.77 -21.42 6.71
C TYR A 159 -9.45 -20.33 7.75
N ARG A 160 -9.15 -19.10 7.32
CA ARG A 160 -8.97 -17.95 8.23
C ARG A 160 -10.20 -17.67 9.08
N LEU A 161 -11.40 -17.78 8.53
CA LEU A 161 -12.64 -17.62 9.29
C LEU A 161 -12.80 -18.72 10.34
N ILE A 162 -12.43 -19.96 10.02
CA ILE A 162 -12.44 -21.07 10.98
C ILE A 162 -11.44 -20.83 12.10
N VAL A 163 -10.19 -20.46 11.79
CA VAL A 163 -9.15 -20.16 12.81
C VAL A 163 -9.58 -18.98 13.70
N LYS A 164 -10.22 -17.96 13.13
CA LYS A 164 -10.76 -16.84 13.90
C LYS A 164 -11.86 -17.27 14.87
N ALA A 165 -12.75 -18.18 14.46
CA ALA A 165 -13.82 -18.71 15.30
C ALA A 165 -13.32 -19.73 16.34
N ASN A 166 -12.34 -20.56 15.96
CA ASN A 166 -11.73 -21.59 16.80
C ASN A 166 -10.20 -21.61 16.60
N PRO A 167 -9.45 -20.82 17.40
CA PRO A 167 -7.98 -20.74 17.28
C PRO A 167 -7.24 -22.04 17.62
N ARG A 168 -7.93 -23.07 18.13
CA ARG A 168 -7.35 -24.38 18.43
C ARG A 168 -7.61 -25.43 17.34
N ASP A 169 -8.24 -25.04 16.24
CA ASP A 169 -8.47 -25.92 15.11
C ASP A 169 -7.18 -26.14 14.30
N MET A 170 -6.48 -27.23 14.63
CA MET A 170 -5.21 -27.60 14.00
C MET A 170 -5.37 -27.93 12.51
N GLU A 171 -6.53 -28.44 12.10
CA GLU A 171 -6.81 -28.74 10.69
C GLU A 171 -6.94 -27.44 9.90
N ALA A 172 -7.66 -26.45 10.44
CA ALA A 172 -7.84 -25.16 9.77
C ALA A 172 -6.53 -24.36 9.70
N MET A 173 -5.72 -24.36 10.76
CA MET A 173 -4.41 -23.70 10.76
C MET A 173 -3.45 -24.30 9.73
N LYS A 174 -3.50 -25.62 9.53
CA LYS A 174 -2.72 -26.28 8.47
C LYS A 174 -3.30 -25.95 7.09
N GLY A 175 -4.62 -26.08 6.93
CA GLY A 175 -5.33 -25.79 5.68
C GLY A 175 -5.09 -24.38 5.17
N GLU A 176 -5.09 -23.38 6.06
CA GLU A 176 -4.78 -21.99 5.71
C GLU A 176 -3.38 -21.84 5.09
N LYS A 177 -2.36 -22.44 5.73
CA LYS A 177 -0.97 -22.39 5.27
C LYS A 177 -0.79 -23.12 3.94
N ASP A 178 -1.39 -24.30 3.80
CA ASP A 178 -1.33 -25.11 2.58
C ASP A 178 -2.01 -24.37 1.41
N ALA A 179 -3.17 -23.75 1.66
CA ALA A 179 -3.89 -22.95 0.67
C ALA A 179 -3.13 -21.66 0.30
N ALA A 180 -2.52 -20.97 1.26
CA ALA A 180 -1.69 -19.78 1.01
C ALA A 180 -0.44 -20.13 0.18
N ALA A 181 0.21 -21.28 0.46
CA ALA A 181 1.34 -21.76 -0.33
C ALA A 181 0.93 -22.07 -1.79
N ARG A 182 -0.20 -22.75 -2.00
CA ARG A 182 -0.73 -23.02 -3.35
C ARG A 182 -1.10 -21.74 -4.10
N THR A 183 -1.68 -20.76 -3.42
CA THR A 183 -1.96 -19.42 -3.97
C THR A 183 -0.68 -18.76 -4.48
N SER A 184 0.40 -18.82 -3.71
CA SER A 184 1.69 -18.27 -4.10
C SER A 184 2.27 -18.96 -5.34
N ILE A 185 2.22 -20.30 -5.39
CA ILE A 185 2.69 -21.09 -6.54
C ILE A 185 1.86 -20.80 -7.78
N LEU A 186 0.52 -20.74 -7.66
CA LEU A 186 -0.37 -20.41 -8.76
C LEU A 186 -0.04 -19.03 -9.32
N ARG A 187 0.18 -18.03 -8.46
CA ARG A 187 0.58 -16.66 -8.84
C ARG A 187 1.95 -16.60 -9.51
N GLN A 188 2.90 -17.43 -9.11
CA GLN A 188 4.22 -17.54 -9.76
C GLN A 188 4.15 -18.21 -11.14
N GLY A 189 3.12 -19.02 -11.43
CA GLY A 189 2.95 -19.76 -12.70
C GLY A 189 2.35 -18.95 -13.86
N TRP A 190 1.99 -17.68 -13.70
CA TRP A 190 1.41 -16.84 -14.76
C TRP A 190 2.49 -16.19 -15.65
N GLY A 191 3.17 -16.99 -16.47
CA GLY A 191 4.14 -16.50 -17.48
C GLY A 191 3.55 -16.30 -18.88
N GLY A 192 3.93 -15.18 -19.53
CA GLY A 192 4.01 -14.98 -20.99
C GLY A 192 2.72 -15.05 -21.83
N ASP A 193 2.21 -16.25 -22.09
CA ASP A 193 1.24 -16.49 -23.17
C ASP A 193 -0.21 -16.17 -22.79
N ASN A 194 -0.61 -16.37 -21.54
CA ASN A 194 -1.95 -16.01 -21.07
C ASN A 194 -2.15 -14.49 -20.96
N PHE A 195 -1.07 -13.73 -20.76
CA PHE A 195 -1.12 -12.27 -20.65
C PHE A 195 -1.45 -11.60 -22.00
N ARG A 196 -0.81 -12.05 -23.08
CA ARG A 196 -1.06 -11.52 -24.44
C ARG A 196 -2.47 -11.80 -24.95
N ASN A 197 -3.02 -12.97 -24.63
CA ASN A 197 -4.39 -13.32 -25.03
C ASN A 197 -5.43 -12.56 -24.21
N ALA A 198 -5.22 -12.41 -22.90
CA ALA A 198 -6.08 -11.57 -22.05
C ALA A 198 -6.05 -10.08 -22.46
N MET A 199 -4.91 -9.56 -22.94
CA MET A 199 -4.79 -8.21 -23.52
C MET A 199 -5.49 -8.05 -24.87
N LYS A 200 -5.53 -9.09 -25.71
CA LYS A 200 -6.20 -9.02 -27.01
C LYS A 200 -7.72 -9.13 -26.89
N ASP A 201 -8.21 -9.98 -25.99
CA ASP A 201 -9.64 -10.30 -25.89
C ASP A 201 -10.38 -9.53 -24.77
N GLY A 202 -9.63 -8.86 -23.88
CA GLY A 202 -10.19 -8.04 -22.80
C GLY A 202 -10.57 -6.63 -23.26
N GLY A 203 -11.84 -6.24 -23.07
CA GLY A 203 -12.27 -4.85 -23.23
C GLY A 203 -11.52 -3.89 -22.28
N GLU A 204 -11.59 -2.59 -22.55
CA GLU A 204 -10.81 -1.55 -21.85
C GLU A 204 -10.95 -1.58 -20.32
N ALA A 205 -12.13 -1.97 -19.81
CA ALA A 205 -12.38 -2.13 -18.38
C ALA A 205 -11.54 -3.25 -17.72
N ALA A 206 -11.34 -4.38 -18.41
CA ALA A 206 -10.53 -5.49 -17.90
C ALA A 206 -9.04 -5.12 -17.86
N LYS A 207 -8.58 -4.34 -18.85
CA LYS A 207 -7.21 -3.80 -18.89
C LYS A 207 -6.98 -2.77 -17.78
N LEU A 208 -7.95 -1.90 -17.52
CA LEU A 208 -7.90 -0.91 -16.43
C LEU A 208 -7.92 -1.57 -15.04
N GLU A 209 -8.74 -2.61 -14.86
CA GLU A 209 -8.74 -3.40 -13.63
C GLU A 209 -7.37 -4.05 -13.40
N MET A 210 -6.74 -4.55 -14.46
CA MET A 210 -5.42 -5.15 -14.42
C MET A 210 -4.32 -4.13 -14.07
N LEU A 211 -4.38 -2.91 -14.62
CA LEU A 211 -3.48 -1.79 -14.28
C LEU A 211 -3.60 -1.35 -12.81
N SER A 212 -4.79 -1.52 -12.22
CA SER A 212 -5.07 -1.21 -10.83
C SER A 212 -4.60 -2.30 -9.85
N ARG A 213 -4.23 -3.50 -10.32
CA ARG A 213 -3.74 -4.59 -9.46
C ARG A 213 -2.27 -4.36 -9.11
N GLN A 214 -1.94 -4.40 -7.83
CA GLN A 214 -0.56 -4.41 -7.36
C GLN A 214 0.07 -5.78 -7.66
N GLY A 215 1.16 -5.81 -8.44
CA GLY A 215 1.94 -7.03 -8.71
C GLY A 215 2.21 -7.40 -10.16
N MET A 216 2.09 -6.48 -11.14
CA MET A 216 2.54 -6.75 -12.51
C MET A 216 4.05 -7.05 -12.55
N THR A 217 4.46 -7.99 -13.41
CA THR A 217 5.88 -8.21 -13.68
C THR A 217 6.46 -7.08 -14.55
N GLN A 218 7.79 -6.93 -14.56
CA GLN A 218 8.45 -5.93 -15.41
C GLN A 218 8.10 -6.11 -16.90
N GLU A 219 8.16 -7.34 -17.42
CA GLU A 219 7.82 -7.64 -18.83
C GLU A 219 6.36 -7.25 -19.15
N GLN A 220 5.44 -7.49 -18.23
CA GLN A 220 4.03 -7.11 -18.40
C GLN A 220 3.85 -5.58 -18.46
N MET A 221 4.57 -4.85 -17.60
CA MET A 221 4.56 -3.38 -17.61
C MET A 221 5.13 -2.82 -18.91
N GLU A 222 6.21 -3.42 -19.44
CA GLU A 222 6.81 -3.03 -20.73
C GLU A 222 5.86 -3.28 -21.91
N GLN A 223 5.12 -4.40 -21.92
CA GLN A 223 4.12 -4.68 -22.94
C GLN A 223 2.94 -3.69 -22.87
N PHE A 224 2.42 -3.40 -21.68
CA PHE A 224 1.38 -2.36 -21.49
C PHE A 224 1.86 -0.98 -21.92
N LEU A 225 3.13 -0.66 -21.64
CA LEU A 225 3.73 0.60 -22.05
C LEU A 225 3.78 0.70 -23.58
N ALA A 226 4.19 -0.34 -24.29
CA ALA A 226 4.22 -0.35 -25.75
C ALA A 226 2.83 -0.10 -26.38
N GLU A 227 1.77 -0.71 -25.83
CA GLU A 227 0.40 -0.44 -26.27
C GLU A 227 -0.03 1.00 -25.97
N THR A 228 0.29 1.50 -24.76
CA THR A 228 -0.03 2.87 -24.36
C THR A 228 0.69 3.90 -25.24
N ILE A 229 1.93 3.62 -25.66
CA ILE A 229 2.68 4.45 -26.63
C ILE A 229 1.97 4.45 -27.99
N ALA A 230 1.45 3.32 -28.46
CA ALA A 230 0.68 3.28 -29.71
C ALA A 230 -0.60 4.12 -29.63
N GLN A 231 -1.29 4.10 -28.49
CA GLN A 231 -2.47 4.95 -28.24
C GLN A 231 -2.09 6.44 -28.20
N TYR A 232 -1.00 6.78 -27.52
CA TYR A 232 -0.46 8.14 -27.47
C TYR A 232 -0.09 8.67 -28.87
N ASN A 233 0.49 7.82 -29.72
CA ASN A 233 0.82 8.20 -31.09
C ASN A 233 -0.43 8.44 -31.97
N ALA A 234 -1.58 7.86 -31.61
CA ALA A 234 -2.84 8.09 -32.30
C ALA A 234 -3.52 9.38 -31.82
N ASP A 235 -3.46 9.68 -30.52
CA ASP A 235 -3.92 10.94 -29.93
C ASP A 235 -3.01 11.39 -28.79
N GLN A 236 -2.19 12.42 -29.06
CA GLN A 236 -1.24 12.97 -28.10
C GLN A 236 -1.88 13.93 -27.10
N SER A 237 -3.15 14.29 -27.27
CA SER A 237 -3.85 15.25 -26.43
C SER A 237 -4.72 14.61 -25.34
N ASP A 238 -4.92 13.29 -25.39
CA ASP A 238 -5.64 12.56 -24.35
C ASP A 238 -4.80 12.46 -23.08
N ILE A 239 -5.15 13.30 -22.11
CA ILE A 239 -4.51 13.35 -20.80
C ILE A 239 -4.54 12.01 -20.04
N MET A 240 -5.56 11.17 -20.25
CA MET A 240 -5.65 9.87 -19.56
C MET A 240 -4.59 8.90 -20.09
N ILE A 241 -4.34 8.92 -21.41
CA ILE A 241 -3.27 8.12 -22.03
C ILE A 241 -1.91 8.62 -21.54
N VAL A 242 -1.68 9.93 -21.53
CA VAL A 242 -0.42 10.52 -21.06
C VAL A 242 -0.16 10.19 -19.59
N LYS A 243 -1.17 10.29 -18.71
CA LYS A 243 -1.04 9.91 -17.29
C LYS A 243 -0.73 8.43 -17.11
N ARG A 244 -1.43 7.55 -17.84
CA ARG A 244 -1.17 6.10 -17.81
C ARG A 244 0.26 5.77 -18.23
N MET A 245 0.74 6.41 -19.29
CA MET A 245 2.10 6.24 -19.78
C MET A 245 3.13 6.70 -18.76
N SER A 246 2.90 7.85 -18.12
CA SER A 246 3.74 8.40 -17.05
C SER A 246 3.82 7.45 -15.85
N ASP A 247 2.68 6.91 -15.40
CA ASP A 247 2.62 5.94 -14.29
C ASP A 247 3.38 4.64 -14.62
N LEU A 248 3.32 4.17 -15.86
CA LEU A 248 4.05 2.97 -16.31
C LEU A 248 5.56 3.22 -16.34
N TYR A 249 6.00 4.36 -16.87
CA TYR A 249 7.41 4.75 -16.81
C TYR A 249 7.92 4.84 -15.38
N GLU A 250 7.15 5.42 -14.45
CA GLU A 250 7.53 5.48 -13.03
C GLU A 250 7.67 4.07 -12.43
N LYS A 251 6.70 3.18 -12.67
CA LYS A 251 6.73 1.80 -12.15
C LYS A 251 7.88 0.97 -12.70
N LEU A 252 8.32 1.27 -13.92
CA LEU A 252 9.50 0.65 -14.56
C LEU A 252 10.83 1.26 -14.10
N GLY A 253 10.81 2.26 -13.21
CA GLY A 253 12.02 2.95 -12.74
C GLY A 253 12.60 3.93 -13.77
N GLN A 254 11.90 4.20 -14.86
CA GLN A 254 12.31 5.17 -15.89
C GLN A 254 11.81 6.57 -15.50
N ILE A 255 12.36 7.09 -14.39
CA ILE A 255 11.84 8.28 -13.70
C ILE A 255 11.95 9.55 -14.55
N GLU A 256 13.00 9.69 -15.37
CA GLU A 256 13.15 10.84 -16.29
C GLU A 256 12.05 10.88 -17.35
N SER A 257 11.78 9.74 -18.00
CA SER A 257 10.66 9.61 -18.95
C SER A 257 9.32 9.87 -18.27
N ALA A 258 9.14 9.37 -17.04
CA ALA A 258 7.95 9.64 -16.26
C ALA A 258 7.77 11.14 -16.00
N LEU A 259 8.82 11.85 -15.58
CA LEU A 259 8.78 13.31 -15.36
C LEU A 259 8.39 14.05 -16.63
N MET A 260 9.00 13.71 -17.77
CA MET A 260 8.71 14.35 -19.06
C MET A 260 7.23 14.26 -19.40
N PHE A 261 6.62 13.08 -19.27
CA PHE A 261 5.21 12.89 -19.60
C PHE A 261 4.26 13.42 -18.53
N TYR A 262 4.65 13.43 -17.24
CA TYR A 262 3.86 14.12 -16.22
C TYR A 262 3.88 15.65 -16.42
N ASP A 263 5.02 16.24 -16.77
CA ASP A 263 5.12 17.66 -17.12
C ASP A 263 4.24 17.96 -18.34
N TYR A 264 4.27 17.12 -19.38
CA TYR A 264 3.38 17.27 -20.53
C TYR A 264 1.90 17.13 -20.14
N ALA A 265 1.51 16.15 -19.33
CA ALA A 265 0.14 16.01 -18.82
C ALA A 265 -0.30 17.27 -18.05
N LEU A 266 0.61 17.90 -17.30
CA LEU A 266 0.33 19.12 -16.58
C LEU A 266 0.11 20.31 -17.53
N THR A 267 0.76 20.35 -18.70
CA THR A 267 0.46 21.37 -19.73
C THR A 267 -0.95 21.22 -20.31
N LEU A 268 -1.47 20.00 -20.41
CA LEU A 268 -2.83 19.71 -20.88
C LEU A 268 -3.90 20.07 -19.84
N ASN A 269 -3.57 19.96 -18.55
CA ASN A 269 -4.45 20.37 -17.45
C ASN A 269 -3.68 21.08 -16.32
N PRO A 270 -3.35 22.38 -16.48
CA PRO A 270 -2.56 23.13 -15.50
C PRO A 270 -3.24 23.28 -14.12
N GLY A 271 -4.56 23.08 -14.04
CA GLY A 271 -5.34 23.20 -12.81
C GLY A 271 -5.37 21.94 -11.93
N ASP A 272 -4.81 20.81 -12.39
CA ASP A 272 -4.78 19.56 -11.62
C ASP A 272 -3.73 19.63 -10.49
N VAL A 273 -4.16 20.06 -9.30
CA VAL A 273 -3.29 20.16 -8.11
C VAL A 273 -2.69 18.81 -7.70
N ALA A 274 -3.38 17.70 -7.94
CA ALA A 274 -2.84 16.39 -7.62
C ALA A 274 -1.69 16.03 -8.57
N LEU A 275 -1.85 16.35 -9.86
CA LEU A 275 -0.79 16.18 -10.86
C LEU A 275 0.39 17.12 -10.63
N GLN A 276 0.15 18.38 -10.22
CA GLN A 276 1.23 19.31 -9.83
C GLN A 276 2.10 18.72 -8.71
N ARG A 277 1.47 18.23 -7.63
CA ARG A 277 2.20 17.57 -6.53
C ARG A 277 2.93 16.32 -6.99
N LYS A 278 2.33 15.54 -7.88
CA LYS A 278 2.97 14.35 -8.44
C LYS A 278 4.22 14.73 -9.23
N VAL A 279 4.16 15.74 -10.09
CA VAL A 279 5.31 16.28 -10.84
C VAL A 279 6.42 16.71 -9.88
N GLU A 280 6.12 17.45 -8.81
CA GLU A 280 7.11 17.86 -7.82
C GLU A 280 7.82 16.66 -7.17
N ILE A 281 7.05 15.65 -6.73
CA ILE A 281 7.60 14.42 -6.15
C ILE A 281 8.52 13.69 -7.13
N ILE A 282 8.11 13.56 -8.39
CA ILE A 282 8.91 12.88 -9.41
C ILE A 282 10.15 13.70 -9.76
N ARG A 283 10.05 15.03 -9.81
CA ARG A 283 11.19 15.93 -10.03
C ARG A 283 12.24 15.80 -8.94
N ASP A 284 11.82 15.74 -7.68
CA ASP A 284 12.73 15.46 -6.56
C ASP A 284 13.45 14.11 -6.74
N LYS A 285 12.73 13.05 -7.12
CA LYS A 285 13.34 11.73 -7.39
C LYS A 285 14.36 11.78 -8.53
N VAL A 286 14.07 12.50 -9.63
CA VAL A 286 15.01 12.68 -10.74
C VAL A 286 16.26 13.41 -10.28
N GLN A 287 16.10 14.48 -9.49
CA GLN A 287 17.22 15.23 -8.94
C GLN A 287 18.07 14.40 -7.97
N ASP A 288 17.44 13.56 -7.14
CA ASP A 288 18.13 12.63 -6.24
C ASP A 288 18.98 11.63 -7.04
N GLN A 289 18.39 10.98 -8.05
CA GLN A 289 19.08 10.05 -8.94
C GLN A 289 20.26 10.73 -9.66
N GLN A 290 20.03 11.93 -10.19
CA GLN A 290 21.06 12.72 -10.87
C GLN A 290 22.24 13.08 -9.94
N ILE A 291 21.95 13.46 -8.69
CA ILE A 291 22.99 13.71 -7.68
C ILE A 291 23.80 12.44 -7.42
N GLU A 292 23.13 11.30 -7.21
CA GLU A 292 23.80 10.02 -6.95
C GLU A 292 24.68 9.55 -8.12
N ASP A 293 24.22 9.75 -9.36
CA ASP A 293 24.99 9.45 -10.58
C ASP A 293 26.24 10.32 -10.65
N PHE A 294 26.10 11.64 -10.48
CA PHE A 294 27.25 12.55 -10.47
C PHE A 294 28.22 12.26 -9.31
N GLU A 295 27.73 11.97 -8.11
CA GLU A 295 28.60 11.64 -6.98
C GLU A 295 29.40 10.36 -7.23
N ARG A 296 28.78 9.32 -7.81
CA ARG A 296 29.50 8.10 -8.20
C ARG A 296 30.57 8.36 -9.24
N GLU A 297 30.31 9.21 -10.23
CA GLU A 297 31.29 9.57 -11.25
C GLU A 297 32.45 10.40 -10.68
N ILE A 298 32.15 11.35 -9.79
CA ILE A 298 33.13 12.16 -9.07
C ILE A 298 34.04 11.27 -8.21
N GLU A 299 33.49 10.27 -7.52
CA GLU A 299 34.26 9.32 -6.72
C GLU A 299 35.12 8.39 -7.58
N ALA A 300 34.59 7.92 -8.71
CA ALA A 300 35.27 6.98 -9.59
C ALA A 300 36.52 7.60 -10.26
N ASN A 301 36.45 8.88 -10.66
CA ASN A 301 37.60 9.57 -11.23
C ASN A 301 37.58 11.08 -10.93
N PRO A 302 38.10 11.50 -9.76
CA PRO A 302 38.07 12.92 -9.35
C PRO A 302 38.87 13.88 -10.26
N GLY A 303 39.71 13.37 -11.17
CA GLY A 303 40.56 14.16 -12.06
C GLY A 303 40.08 14.24 -13.50
N ALA A 304 38.89 13.73 -13.84
CA ALA A 304 38.37 13.83 -15.19
C ALA A 304 38.03 15.29 -15.59
N PRO A 305 38.15 15.66 -16.88
CA PRO A 305 38.00 17.06 -17.32
C PRO A 305 36.66 17.72 -17.01
N ASP A 306 35.59 16.93 -16.86
CA ASP A 306 34.20 17.36 -16.63
C ASP A 306 33.77 17.29 -15.15
N ILE A 307 34.65 16.88 -14.23
CA ILE A 307 34.30 16.68 -12.81
C ILE A 307 33.92 17.98 -12.10
N GLU A 308 34.64 19.08 -12.37
CA GLU A 308 34.32 20.36 -11.74
C GLU A 308 32.96 20.89 -12.18
N GLU A 309 32.57 20.62 -13.43
CA GLU A 309 31.23 20.93 -13.92
C GLU A 309 30.17 20.10 -13.18
N LYS A 310 30.38 18.79 -13.03
CA LYS A 310 29.47 17.91 -12.26
C LYS A 310 29.36 18.33 -10.80
N ARG A 311 30.47 18.71 -10.16
CA ARG A 311 30.45 19.27 -8.79
C ARG A 311 29.60 20.53 -8.72
N ALA A 312 29.73 21.43 -9.69
CA ALA A 312 28.93 22.64 -9.77
C ALA A 312 27.45 22.33 -9.98
N GLN A 313 27.10 21.34 -10.82
CA GLN A 313 25.72 20.92 -11.04
C GLN A 313 25.10 20.31 -9.77
N VAL A 314 25.79 19.41 -9.07
CA VAL A 314 25.33 18.86 -7.78
C VAL A 314 25.12 19.97 -6.76
N ALA A 315 26.06 20.92 -6.67
CA ALA A 315 25.95 22.05 -5.76
C ALA A 315 24.74 22.93 -6.09
N GLU A 316 24.48 23.19 -7.38
CA GLU A 316 23.35 23.99 -7.82
C GLU A 316 22.01 23.30 -7.55
N ILE A 317 21.88 22.00 -7.82
CA ILE A 317 20.66 21.23 -7.52
C ILE A 317 20.37 21.29 -6.01
N ARG A 318 21.39 21.03 -5.17
CA ARG A 318 21.26 21.12 -3.71
C ARG A 318 20.87 22.51 -3.25
N ARG A 319 21.44 23.55 -3.85
CA ARG A 319 21.11 24.95 -3.56
C ARG A 319 19.67 25.29 -3.92
N GLN A 320 19.19 24.88 -5.10
CA GLN A 320 17.82 25.11 -5.53
C GLN A 320 16.81 24.47 -4.56
N ARG A 321 17.00 23.20 -4.19
CA ARG A 321 16.13 22.50 -3.22
C ARG A 321 16.15 23.19 -1.85
N SER A 322 17.34 23.56 -1.38
CA SER A 322 17.49 24.28 -0.11
C SER A 322 16.80 25.65 -0.13
N SER A 323 16.78 26.33 -1.28
CA SER A 323 16.19 27.66 -1.40
C SER A 323 14.69 27.67 -1.09
N VAL A 324 13.96 26.61 -1.43
CA VAL A 324 12.52 26.48 -1.15
C VAL A 324 12.29 26.43 0.36
N VAL A 325 13.01 25.54 1.06
CA VAL A 325 12.92 25.37 2.52
C VAL A 325 13.33 26.66 3.24
N ILE A 326 14.42 27.30 2.79
CA ILE A 326 14.90 28.56 3.35
C ILE A 326 13.86 29.67 3.15
N ASN A 327 13.26 29.79 1.96
CA ASN A 327 12.29 30.84 1.68
C ASN A 327 11.03 30.69 2.54
N GLU A 328 10.57 29.46 2.77
CA GLU A 328 9.45 29.20 3.68
C GLU A 328 9.81 29.56 5.13
N ALA A 329 10.95 29.08 5.63
CA ALA A 329 11.42 29.40 6.97
C ALA A 329 11.60 30.92 7.17
N LYS A 330 12.15 31.61 6.15
CA LYS A 330 12.34 33.05 6.14
C LYS A 330 11.01 33.79 6.19
N SER A 331 10.03 33.39 5.37
CA SER A 331 8.67 33.95 5.40
C SER A 331 8.02 33.82 6.78
N ARG A 332 8.22 32.70 7.47
CA ARG A 332 7.73 32.49 8.85
C ARG A 332 8.41 33.44 9.84
N VAL A 333 9.72 33.63 9.74
CA VAL A 333 10.47 34.59 10.56
C VAL A 333 10.03 36.03 10.26
N ASP A 334 9.83 36.39 8.99
CA ASP A 334 9.40 37.73 8.59
C ASP A 334 8.01 38.08 9.15
N ARG A 335 7.11 37.09 9.24
CA ARG A 335 5.79 37.25 9.86
C ARG A 335 5.87 37.42 11.38
N ASN A 336 6.78 36.71 12.04
CA ASN A 336 6.95 36.73 13.50
C ASN A 336 8.43 36.92 13.91
N PRO A 337 9.01 38.14 13.74
CA PRO A 337 10.46 38.34 13.86
C PRO A 337 11.05 38.12 15.25
N THR A 338 10.22 38.17 16.29
CA THR A 338 10.59 38.01 17.71
C THR A 338 10.57 36.55 18.16
N ASP A 339 10.00 35.63 17.38
CA ASP A 339 9.93 34.23 17.72
C ASP A 339 11.30 33.56 17.52
N LYS A 340 11.95 33.26 18.64
CA LYS A 340 13.29 32.67 18.67
C LYS A 340 13.31 31.20 18.22
N THR A 341 12.18 30.50 18.27
CA THR A 341 12.06 29.14 17.73
C THR A 341 12.09 29.17 16.21
N LEU A 342 11.39 30.12 15.58
CA LEU A 342 11.44 30.31 14.12
C LEU A 342 12.84 30.74 13.66
N ARG A 343 13.54 31.56 14.45
CA ARG A 343 14.96 31.89 14.21
C ARG A 343 15.85 30.65 14.22
N TYR A 344 15.64 29.73 15.16
CA TYR A 344 16.35 28.45 15.20
C TYR A 344 16.07 27.62 13.95
N GLU A 345 14.80 27.50 13.54
CA GLU A 345 14.41 26.74 12.35
C GLU A 345 15.00 27.31 11.07
N LEU A 346 15.02 28.64 10.91
CA LEU A 346 15.68 29.31 9.79
C LEU A 346 17.20 29.08 9.81
N GLY A 347 17.84 29.21 10.98
CA GLY A 347 19.26 28.89 11.14
C GLY A 347 19.58 27.43 10.80
N GLN A 348 18.68 26.51 11.14
CA GLN A 348 18.80 25.10 10.80
C GLN A 348 18.63 24.85 9.30
N ALA A 349 17.69 25.54 8.64
CA ALA A 349 17.53 25.47 7.19
C ALA A 349 18.80 25.97 6.47
N TYR A 350 19.36 27.10 6.89
CA TYR A 350 20.65 27.59 6.35
C TYR A 350 21.80 26.62 6.60
N PHE A 351 21.90 26.04 7.80
CA PHE A 351 22.94 25.05 8.11
C PHE A 351 22.87 23.83 7.21
N ASN A 352 21.68 23.26 7.03
CA ASN A 352 21.47 22.09 6.16
C ASN A 352 21.79 22.40 4.69
N ALA A 353 21.61 23.65 4.27
CA ALA A 353 21.97 24.15 2.94
C ALA A 353 23.48 24.45 2.76
N GLY A 354 24.30 24.28 3.80
CA GLY A 354 25.72 24.68 3.79
C GLY A 354 25.95 26.19 3.87
N MET A 355 24.90 26.99 4.06
CA MET A 355 24.93 28.45 4.18
C MET A 355 25.29 28.87 5.61
N PHE A 356 26.49 28.49 6.06
CA PHE A 356 26.92 28.66 7.45
C PHE A 356 27.03 30.14 7.87
N THR A 357 27.35 31.04 6.94
CA THR A 357 27.47 32.47 7.23
C THR A 357 26.11 33.08 7.58
N GLU A 358 25.06 32.66 6.90
CA GLU A 358 23.67 33.07 7.08
C GLU A 358 23.04 32.37 8.29
N ALA A 359 23.43 31.13 8.58
CA ALA A 359 22.95 30.38 9.74
C ALA A 359 23.36 31.03 11.08
N ILE A 360 24.61 31.49 11.19
CA ILE A 360 25.19 32.02 12.44
C ILE A 360 24.34 33.13 13.10
N PRO A 361 23.98 34.25 12.42
CA PRO A 361 23.22 35.31 13.07
C PRO A 361 21.83 34.85 13.54
N GLU A 362 21.17 33.96 12.80
CA GLU A 362 19.86 33.42 13.18
C GLU A 362 19.97 32.52 14.42
N LEU A 363 21.00 31.69 14.48
CA LEU A 363 21.26 30.83 15.64
C LEU A 363 21.72 31.63 16.87
N GLN A 364 22.49 32.71 16.69
CA GLN A 364 22.82 33.65 17.77
C GLN A 364 21.58 34.29 18.38
N GLN A 365 20.60 34.68 17.54
CA GLN A 365 19.32 35.16 18.02
C GLN A 365 18.52 34.08 18.74
N ALA A 366 18.52 32.85 18.22
CA ALA A 366 17.82 31.72 18.82
C ALA A 366 18.38 31.31 20.19
N LYS A 367 19.69 31.48 20.42
CA LYS A 367 20.39 31.16 21.68
C LYS A 367 19.79 31.85 22.92
N SER A 368 19.07 32.96 22.75
CA SER A 368 18.42 33.66 23.87
C SER A 368 17.14 32.98 24.38
N ASN A 369 16.60 31.99 23.66
CA ASN A 369 15.44 31.22 24.11
C ASN A 369 15.90 30.00 24.93
N PRO A 370 15.53 29.88 26.22
CA PRO A 370 15.97 28.77 27.08
C PRO A 370 15.70 27.39 26.49
N ASN A 371 14.57 27.19 25.80
CA ASN A 371 14.20 25.88 25.24
C ASN A 371 15.04 25.51 24.01
N MET A 372 15.50 26.50 23.26
CA MET A 372 16.30 26.30 22.04
C MET A 372 17.80 26.50 22.27
N ARG A 373 18.18 27.07 23.41
CA ARG A 373 19.55 27.53 23.71
C ARG A 373 20.61 26.48 23.40
N ILE A 374 20.51 25.31 23.98
CA ILE A 374 21.50 24.24 23.81
C ILE A 374 21.56 23.77 22.35
N LYS A 375 20.40 23.59 21.70
CA LYS A 375 20.32 23.19 20.28
C LYS A 375 20.96 24.24 19.37
N ALA A 376 20.69 25.53 19.64
CA ALA A 376 21.28 26.64 18.90
C ALA A 376 22.80 26.71 19.10
N ILE A 377 23.30 26.52 20.32
CA ILE A 377 24.74 26.50 20.61
C ILE A 377 25.44 25.31 19.92
N LEU A 378 24.84 24.12 19.97
CA LEU A 378 25.35 22.93 19.27
C LEU A 378 25.46 23.20 17.76
N LEU A 379 24.43 23.77 17.16
CA LEU A 379 24.42 24.07 15.73
C LEU A 379 25.37 25.21 15.35
N LEU A 380 25.54 26.22 16.22
CA LEU A 380 26.58 27.25 16.08
C LEU A 380 27.98 26.64 16.12
N GLY A 381 28.24 25.72 17.05
CA GLY A 381 29.50 24.98 17.14
C GLY A 381 29.83 24.28 15.82
N ARG A 382 28.85 23.60 15.23
CA ARG A 382 28.96 22.97 13.91
C ARG A 382 29.18 23.99 12.79
N CYS A 383 28.49 25.14 12.79
CA CYS A 383 28.73 26.20 11.80
C CYS A 383 30.17 26.70 11.85
N PHE A 384 30.70 26.96 13.05
CA PHE A 384 32.06 27.43 13.23
C PHE A 384 33.09 26.39 12.79
N GLU A 385 32.88 25.12 13.16
CA GLU A 385 33.72 23.99 12.74
C GLU A 385 33.78 23.88 11.21
N ARG A 386 32.63 23.91 10.52
CA ARG A 386 32.56 23.86 9.05
C ARG A 386 33.23 25.05 8.36
N LYS A 387 33.36 26.18 9.06
CA LYS A 387 34.11 27.36 8.60
C LYS A 387 35.58 27.35 9.03
N ASN A 388 36.08 26.26 9.61
CA ASN A 388 37.41 26.11 10.19
C ASN A 388 37.73 27.09 11.34
N MET A 389 36.70 27.68 11.97
CA MET A 389 36.79 28.53 13.15
C MET A 389 36.76 27.67 14.41
N ASN A 390 37.74 26.76 14.54
CA ASN A 390 37.72 25.69 15.53
C ASN A 390 37.80 26.20 16.99
N ASP A 391 38.38 27.38 17.20
CA ASP A 391 38.43 28.07 18.49
C ASP A 391 37.02 28.46 18.97
N LEU A 392 36.23 29.11 18.10
CA LEU A 392 34.84 29.49 18.39
C LEU A 392 33.93 28.25 18.54
N ALA A 393 34.18 27.21 17.74
CA ALA A 393 33.49 25.94 17.86
C ALA A 393 33.72 25.29 19.23
N LYS A 394 35.00 25.20 19.66
CA LYS A 394 35.38 24.68 20.99
C LYS A 394 34.72 25.47 22.10
N THR A 395 34.79 26.81 22.06
CA THR A 395 34.17 27.66 23.08
C THR A 395 32.66 27.46 23.18
N SER A 396 31.97 27.41 22.03
CA SER A 396 30.52 27.19 21.99
C SER A 396 30.12 25.83 22.54
N LEU A 397 30.81 24.76 22.13
CA LEU A 397 30.49 23.41 22.58
C LEU A 397 30.83 23.19 24.06
N LEU A 398 31.89 23.82 24.58
CA LEU A 398 32.22 23.83 26.01
C LEU A 398 31.18 24.60 26.84
N GLU A 399 30.60 25.67 26.30
CA GLU A 399 29.49 26.38 26.95
C GLU A 399 28.27 25.46 27.08
N ALA A 400 27.88 24.80 25.98
CA ALA A 400 26.76 23.85 25.99
C ALA A 400 27.00 22.66 26.92
N SER A 401 28.21 22.08 26.94
CA SER A 401 28.51 20.91 27.77
C SER A 401 28.44 21.21 29.27
N LYS A 402 28.81 22.44 29.68
CA LYS A 402 28.73 22.91 31.07
C LYS A 402 27.29 23.17 31.53
N GLU A 403 26.43 23.66 30.64
CA GLU A 403 25.01 23.90 30.95
C GLU A 403 24.21 22.60 31.05
N LEU A 404 24.60 21.56 30.32
CA LEU A 404 23.98 20.24 30.40
C LEU A 404 24.50 19.47 31.62
N LEU A 405 23.70 19.40 32.69
CA LEU A 405 24.07 18.66 33.90
C LEU A 405 23.83 17.15 33.78
N ILE A 406 22.82 16.75 33.00
CA ILE A 406 22.42 15.36 32.82
C ILE A 406 23.07 14.81 31.55
N MET A 407 23.58 13.58 31.62
CA MET A 407 24.15 12.88 30.47
C MET A 407 23.06 12.29 29.58
N ASP A 408 22.32 13.16 28.90
CA ASP A 408 21.28 12.79 27.94
C ASP A 408 21.82 12.67 26.50
N ALA A 409 20.94 12.41 25.53
CA ALA A 409 21.33 12.29 24.12
C ALA A 409 22.01 13.55 23.58
N ILE A 410 21.56 14.74 24.02
CA ILE A 410 22.09 16.02 23.56
C ILE A 410 23.48 16.25 24.16
N LYS A 411 23.70 15.96 25.44
CA LYS A 411 25.02 16.08 26.07
C LYS A 411 26.04 15.16 25.43
N LYS A 412 25.66 13.91 25.12
CA LYS A 412 26.51 12.98 24.38
C LYS A 412 26.86 13.52 22.99
N GLU A 413 25.90 14.11 22.28
CA GLU A 413 26.15 14.73 20.97
C GLU A 413 27.09 15.94 21.07
N VAL A 414 26.88 16.84 22.03
CA VAL A 414 27.75 18.00 22.29
C VAL A 414 29.18 17.59 22.61
N LEU A 415 29.37 16.61 23.50
CA LEU A 415 30.69 16.10 23.87
C LEU A 415 31.39 15.41 22.68
N TYR A 416 30.63 14.73 21.83
CA TYR A 416 31.16 14.07 20.65
C TYR A 416 31.64 15.08 19.59
N GLU A 417 30.85 16.11 19.33
CA GLU A 417 31.26 17.23 18.45
C GLU A 417 32.46 17.99 19.03
N LEU A 418 32.48 18.20 20.36
CA LEU A 418 33.60 18.84 21.03
C LEU A 418 34.89 18.03 20.85
N ALA A 419 34.84 16.71 21.05
CA ALA A 419 35.98 15.82 20.81
C ALA A 419 36.50 15.92 19.37
N HIS A 420 35.59 15.95 18.39
CA HIS A 420 35.97 16.11 16.99
C HIS A 420 36.68 17.45 16.71
N VAL A 421 36.17 18.55 17.26
CA VAL A 421 36.80 19.88 17.15
C VAL A 421 38.17 19.89 17.83
N LEU A 422 38.29 19.31 19.03
CA LEU A 422 39.55 19.23 19.77
C LEU A 422 40.62 18.45 19.00
N GLU A 423 40.25 17.36 18.33
CA GLU A 423 41.15 16.63 17.45
C GLU A 423 41.62 17.45 16.25
N LYS A 424 40.72 18.20 15.61
CA LYS A 424 41.09 19.13 14.52
C LYS A 424 42.06 20.21 14.97
N MET A 425 41.99 20.60 16.24
CA MET A 425 42.93 21.52 16.87
C MET A 425 44.23 20.85 17.34
N GLY A 426 44.36 19.52 17.25
CA GLY A 426 45.50 18.76 17.76
C GLY A 426 45.48 18.49 19.28
N ASP A 427 44.41 18.89 19.98
CA ASP A 427 44.21 18.68 21.42
C ASP A 427 43.68 17.26 21.69
N LYS A 428 44.54 16.27 21.47
CA LYS A 428 44.22 14.85 21.70
C LYS A 428 43.81 14.53 23.15
N PRO A 429 44.48 15.08 24.18
CA PRO A 429 44.07 14.84 25.57
C PRO A 429 42.65 15.34 25.84
N GLY A 430 42.33 16.58 25.44
CA GLY A 430 40.99 17.13 25.63
C GLY A 430 39.92 16.34 24.87
N SER A 431 40.22 15.88 23.65
CA SER A 431 39.31 15.01 22.90
C SER A 431 39.02 13.72 23.65
N LEU A 432 40.06 13.02 24.12
CA LEU A 432 39.91 11.78 24.87
C LEU A 432 39.13 11.97 26.16
N ASP A 433 39.31 13.08 26.87
CA ASP A 433 38.55 13.37 28.08
C ASP A 433 37.05 13.51 27.79
N ALA A 434 36.68 14.26 26.74
CA ALA A 434 35.30 14.39 26.31
C ALA A 434 34.69 13.04 25.87
N LEU A 435 35.46 12.20 25.16
CA LEU A 435 35.02 10.86 24.76
C LEU A 435 34.86 9.91 25.95
N LYS A 436 35.73 9.99 26.95
CA LYS A 436 35.65 9.19 28.19
C LYS A 436 34.40 9.52 29.00
N GLU A 437 33.97 10.78 29.03
CA GLU A 437 32.69 11.16 29.65
C GLU A 437 31.51 10.42 28.99
N ILE A 438 31.50 10.33 27.65
CA ILE A 438 30.48 9.57 26.93
C ILE A 438 30.63 8.08 27.21
N TYR A 439 31.84 7.54 27.09
CA TYR A 439 32.14 6.12 27.29
C TYR A 439 31.65 5.58 28.64
N ASN A 440 31.88 6.34 29.71
CA ASN A 440 31.47 5.96 31.06
C ASN A 440 29.94 5.91 31.24
N ALA A 441 29.19 6.65 30.42
CA ALA A 441 27.73 6.72 30.49
C ALA A 441 27.04 5.82 29.46
N ASP A 442 27.64 5.65 28.28
CA ASP A 442 27.09 4.89 27.16
C ASP A 442 28.23 4.34 26.28
N TYR A 443 28.65 3.10 26.60
CA TYR A 443 29.69 2.39 25.87
C TYR A 443 29.40 2.25 24.37
N GLY A 444 28.12 2.11 23.98
CA GLY A 444 27.70 1.86 22.60
C GLY A 444 27.52 3.11 21.74
N TYR A 445 27.83 4.31 22.26
CA TYR A 445 27.60 5.55 21.53
C TYR A 445 28.59 5.70 20.36
N LYS A 446 28.11 5.52 19.13
CA LYS A 446 28.89 5.68 17.88
C LYS A 446 30.19 4.85 17.93
N ASP A 447 31.34 5.48 17.66
CA ASP A 447 32.67 4.89 17.65
C ASP A 447 33.49 5.22 18.92
N VAL A 448 32.83 5.72 19.98
CA VAL A 448 33.49 6.18 21.21
C VAL A 448 34.32 5.09 21.86
N ALA A 449 33.77 3.88 22.05
CA ALA A 449 34.50 2.76 22.67
C ALA A 449 35.80 2.44 21.95
N LYS A 450 35.72 2.28 20.62
CA LYS A 450 36.89 2.02 19.78
C LYS A 450 37.97 3.10 19.95
N ARG A 451 37.56 4.38 19.95
CA ARG A 451 38.50 5.51 20.05
C ARG A 451 39.14 5.60 21.44
N VAL A 452 38.37 5.42 22.51
CA VAL A 452 38.89 5.44 23.88
C VAL A 452 39.83 4.26 24.14
N GLU A 453 39.44 3.04 23.79
CA GLU A 453 40.26 1.84 24.01
C GLU A 453 41.56 1.86 23.20
N SER A 454 41.51 2.35 21.96
CA SER A 454 42.71 2.50 21.11
C SER A 454 43.77 3.45 21.69
N SER A 455 43.40 4.32 22.63
CA SER A 455 44.36 5.20 23.30
C SER A 455 45.17 4.52 24.42
N TYR A 456 44.79 3.31 24.81
CA TYR A 456 45.50 2.47 25.80
C TYR A 456 46.33 1.36 25.16
N SER A 457 46.23 1.20 23.83
CA SER A 457 47.04 0.28 23.03
C SER A 457 48.25 1.01 22.46
#